data_AF-A0A971SQA3-F1
#
_entry.id   AF-A0A971SQA3-F1
#
_cell.length_a   1.000
_cell.length_b   1.000
_cell.length_c   1.000
_cell.angle_alpha   90.00
_cell.angle_beta   90.00
_cell.angle_gamma   90.00
#
_symmetry.space_group_name_H-M   'P 1'
#
loop_
_entity.id
_entity.type
_entity.pdbx_description
1 polymer ?
#
loop_
_entity_poly.entity_id
_entity_poly.type
_entity_poly.pdbx_seq_one_letter_code
_entity_poly.pdbx_strand_id
1 'polypeptide(L)' 'GTDGARLSYMGLPCPNLCAGGHNFHGCYEYCSVQSMERITVFLIRLAQMFAQRDN' A
#
# COMPACT_ATOMS: atom_id res chain seq x y z
N GLY A 1 -3.87 -10.71 0.64
CA GLY A 1 -3.11 -10.31 -0.56
C GLY A 1 -3.49 -11.10 -1.80
N THR A 2 -4.78 -11.38 -2.02
CA THR A 2 -5.24 -12.22 -3.15
C THR A 2 -5.32 -11.41 -4.44
N ASP A 3 -5.91 -10.22 -4.36
CA ASP A 3 -6.13 -9.38 -5.55
C ASP A 3 -4.82 -8.93 -6.18
N GLY A 4 -3.88 -8.42 -5.39
CA GLY A 4 -2.56 -7.99 -5.90
C GLY A 4 -1.76 -9.13 -6.53
N ALA A 5 -1.83 -10.35 -5.98
CA ALA A 5 -1.19 -11.52 -6.57
C ALA A 5 -1.83 -11.90 -7.90
N ARG A 6 -3.17 -11.90 -7.96
CA ARG A 6 -3.92 -12.18 -9.19
C ARG A 6 -3.68 -11.12 -10.27
N LEU A 7 -3.69 -9.84 -9.91
CA LEU A 7 -3.42 -8.73 -10.83
C LEU A 7 -1.99 -8.77 -11.36
N SER A 8 -1.01 -9.10 -10.50
CA SER A 8 0.37 -9.34 -10.91
C SER A 8 0.49 -10.50 -11.90
N TYR A 9 -0.23 -11.59 -11.67
CA TYR A 9 -0.30 -12.70 -12.64
C TYR A 9 -0.88 -12.27 -13.99
N MET A 10 -1.81 -11.30 -14.00
CA MET A 10 -2.39 -10.71 -15.21
C MET A 10 -1.52 -9.62 -15.87
N GLY A 11 -0.32 -9.37 -15.33
CA GLY A 11 0.64 -8.40 -15.89
C GLY A 11 0.51 -6.97 -15.35
N LEU A 12 -0.42 -6.70 -14.42
CA LEU A 12 -0.49 -5.40 -13.74
C LEU A 12 0.49 -5.40 -12.57
N PRO A 13 1.52 -4.53 -12.54
CA PRO A 13 2.46 -4.49 -11.42
C PRO A 13 1.73 -4.09 -10.13
N CYS A 14 1.70 -5.00 -9.16
CA CYS A 14 1.16 -4.74 -7.82
C CYS A 14 2.27 -4.94 -6.78
N PRO A 15 3.15 -3.95 -6.58
CA PRO A 15 4.17 -4.03 -5.53
C PRO A 15 3.50 -4.16 -4.16
N ASN A 16 4.08 -4.97 -3.29
CA ASN A 16 3.57 -5.14 -1.94
C ASN A 16 3.89 -3.90 -1.10
N LEU A 17 2.88 -3.08 -0.83
CA LEU A 17 3.00 -1.88 -0.01
C LEU A 17 2.56 -2.18 1.43
N CYS A 18 3.28 -1.64 2.41
CA CYS A 18 2.90 -1.78 3.81
C CYS A 18 1.63 -0.98 4.11
N ALA A 19 0.71 -1.56 4.88
CA ALA A 19 -0.52 -0.89 5.35
C ALA A 19 -0.35 -0.21 6.72
N GLY A 20 0.79 -0.38 7.39
CA GLY A 20 1.12 0.26 8.67
C GLY A 20 0.51 -0.41 9.89
N GLY A 21 -0.29 -1.44 9.67
CA GLY A 21 -0.86 -2.29 10.72
C GLY A 21 0.09 -3.39 11.16
N HIS A 22 -0.18 -3.89 12.36
CA HIS A 22 0.56 -4.96 13.03
C HIS A 22 -0.42 -6.02 13.52
N ASN A 23 0.06 -7.26 13.64
CA ASN A 23 -0.71 -8.41 14.15
C ASN A 23 -2.02 -8.69 13.38
N PHE A 24 -1.99 -8.55 12.05
CA PHE A 24 -3.16 -8.82 11.21
C PHE A 24 -3.76 -10.20 11.50
N HIS A 25 -5.08 -10.24 11.69
CA HIS A 25 -5.88 -11.40 12.08
C HIS A 25 -5.69 -11.90 13.52
N GLY A 26 -5.03 -11.14 14.40
CA GLY A 26 -4.86 -11.45 15.82
C GLY A 26 -5.73 -10.58 16.75
N CYS A 27 -5.91 -11.01 18.01
CA CYS A 27 -6.68 -10.26 19.02
C CYS A 27 -6.08 -8.87 19.35
N TYR A 28 -4.81 -8.67 19.02
CA TYR A 28 -4.07 -7.42 19.25
C TYR A 28 -3.72 -6.74 17.92
N GLU A 29 -4.57 -6.87 16.90
CA GLU A 29 -4.43 -6.11 15.65
C GLU A 29 -4.55 -4.61 15.92
N TYR A 30 -3.58 -3.83 15.45
CA TYR A 30 -3.61 -2.38 15.60
C TYR A 30 -2.85 -1.69 14.46
N CYS A 31 -3.12 -0.40 14.29
CA CYS A 31 -2.35 0.47 13.40
C CYS A 31 -1.94 1.72 14.19
N SER A 32 -0.66 2.09 14.15
CA SER A 32 -0.21 3.31 14.82
C SER A 32 -0.56 4.55 13.99
N VAL A 33 -0.97 5.62 14.65
CA VAL A 33 -1.30 6.90 13.97
C VAL A 33 -0.11 7.40 13.15
N GLN A 34 1.10 7.28 13.68
CA GLN A 34 2.33 7.70 13.03
C GLN A 34 2.64 6.87 11.78
N SER A 35 2.34 5.56 11.79
CA SER A 35 2.44 4.71 10.59
C SER A 35 1.41 5.12 9.54
N MET A 36 0.17 5.39 9.95
CA MET A 36 -0.90 5.82 9.03
C MET A 36 -0.53 7.14 8.35
N GLU A 37 -0.10 8.15 9.09
CA GLU A 37 0.31 9.45 8.55
C GLU A 37 1.44 9.31 7.51
N ARG A 38 2.46 8.51 7.81
CA ARG A 38 3.58 8.26 6.88
C ARG A 38 3.13 7.56 5.60
N ILE A 39 2.23 6.57 5.72
CA ILE A 39 1.72 5.84 4.57
C ILE A 39 0.84 6.73 3.71
N THR A 40 0.01 7.59 4.29
CA THR A 40 -0.78 8.57 3.53
C THR A 40 0.12 9.48 2.71
N VAL A 41 1.17 10.06 3.31
CA VAL A 41 2.13 10.91 2.58
C VAL A 41 2.84 10.13 1.48
N PHE A 42 3.23 8.89 1.75
CA PHE A 42 3.87 8.01 0.77
C PHE A 42 2.95 7.72 -0.43
N LEU A 43 1.69 7.36 -0.20
CA LEU A 43 0.71 7.06 -1.25
C LEU A 43 0.40 8.29 -2.11
N ILE A 44 0.26 9.47 -1.50
CA ILE A 44 0.07 10.73 -2.24
C ILE A 44 1.26 10.99 -3.18
N ARG A 45 2.48 10.87 -2.67
CA ARG A 45 3.69 11.06 -3.48
C ARG A 45 3.78 10.05 -4.62
N LEU A 46 3.45 8.78 -4.35
CA LEU A 46 3.43 7.73 -5.37
C LEU A 46 2.46 8.09 -6.51
N ALA A 47 1.23 8.47 -6.17
CA ALA A 47 0.22 8.88 -7.15
C ALA A 47 0.67 10.10 -7.97
N GLN A 48 1.27 11.10 -7.33
CA GLN A 48 1.83 12.28 -7.99
C GLN A 48 2.94 11.91 -8.99
N MET A 49 3.85 10.99 -8.61
CA MET A 49 4.93 10.54 -9.49
C MET A 49 4.41 9.85 -10.75
N PHE A 50 3.37 9.01 -10.63
CA PHE A 50 2.74 8.38 -11.80
C PHE A 50 2.01 9.40 -12.67
N ALA A 51 1.27 10.33 -12.08
CA ALA A 51 0.59 11.40 -12.83
C ALA A 51 1.55 12.30 -13.61
N GLN A 52 2.79 12.48 -13.15
CA GLN A 52 3.82 13.26 -13.84
C GLN A 52 4.55 12.47 -14.93
N ARG A 53 4.58 11.13 -14.84
CA ARG A 53 5.30 10.26 -15.78
C ARG A 53 4.54 10.06 -17.09
N ASP A 54 3.23 10.23 -17.08
CA ASP A 54 2.35 10.02 -18.23
C ASP A 54 2.10 11.30 -19.08
N ASN A 55 2.94 12.33 -18.90
CA ASN A 55 3.06 13.52 -19.77
C ASN A 55 4.38 13.52 -20.53
#